data_AF-A0A7C5B9A7-F1
#
_entry.id   AF-A0A7C5B9A7-F1
#
_cell.length_a   1.000
_cell.length_b   1.000
_cell.length_c   1.000
_cell.angle_alpha   90.00
_cell.angle_beta   90.00
_cell.angle_gamma   90.00
#
_symmetry.space_group_name_H-M   'P 1'
#
loop_
_entity.id
_entity.type
_entity.pdbx_description
1 polymer ?
#
loop_
_entity_poly.entity_id
_entity_poly.type
_entity_poly.pdbx_seq_one_letter_code
_entity_poly.pdbx_strand_id
1 'polypeptide(L)'
;MHSKPGLTLKDTKKGLINGNGFTNGRRGLINGNGLTNGLTNGQKGKSWDFGITNGLSHSNGISRIDGKRKRFARALAVLGISLLIFVAIIPPVINMIFPGKEGISIDGDFSDWAGKVKLTDSRTDSVRGGTNIVEYSSDLNDEMLCFYIKTEKFVFSDTAKDGVSAFFIFIDVDSNYETGYLINGLGADYKVELIGWDKSIRAVSLNVWNESRNGYDWNGFVTKGSVSYAAIDREIEVGIPKTLLGLDESKGENKKVVSVIVGYPDNISGGMIDISDVPVSCIGGSVKASVEYPVRGTIDALKENVVLIVRLNAYGSDVRINGFRLHRLGTASASDISQISIYTDNGNYMLDSADVQVGIANQINEIINFDLTTPL
;
A
#
# COMPACT_ATOMS: atom_id res chain seq x y z
N MET A 1 59.65 21.75 9.06
CA MET A 1 60.78 21.66 8.10
C MET A 1 62.08 21.93 8.85
N HIS A 2 63.04 21.00 8.72
CA HIS A 2 64.47 21.04 9.08
C HIS A 2 64.89 21.42 10.51
N SER A 3 65.88 20.81 11.16
CA SER A 3 66.71 19.62 10.96
C SER A 3 67.58 19.47 12.21
N LYS A 4 67.71 18.27 12.79
CA LYS A 4 68.72 17.96 13.82
C LYS A 4 69.91 17.27 13.15
N PRO A 5 71.16 17.59 13.55
CA PRO A 5 72.27 16.66 13.39
C PRO A 5 73.04 16.42 14.70
N GLY A 6 73.71 15.28 14.78
CA GLY A 6 74.91 15.13 15.61
C GLY A 6 74.92 13.90 16.50
N LEU A 7 75.41 12.77 15.97
CA LEU A 7 76.14 11.78 16.77
C LEU A 7 77.31 11.25 15.92
N THR A 8 78.51 11.45 16.47
CA THR A 8 79.83 11.18 15.89
C THR A 8 80.32 9.76 16.16
N LEU A 9 80.96 9.16 15.16
CA LEU A 9 81.73 7.91 15.19
C LEU A 9 83.18 8.13 15.64
N LYS A 10 83.80 7.08 16.21
CA LYS A 10 85.21 6.60 16.12
C LYS A 10 85.42 5.54 17.23
N ASP A 11 86.14 4.43 17.09
CA ASP A 11 87.02 3.92 16.03
C ASP A 11 87.38 2.43 16.28
N THR A 12 87.56 1.69 15.18
CA THR A 12 88.53 0.58 14.91
C THR A 12 88.71 -0.66 15.82
N LYS A 13 88.61 -1.86 15.21
CA LYS A 13 89.79 -2.64 14.76
C LYS A 13 89.44 -3.81 13.82
N LYS A 14 90.43 -4.13 12.99
CA LYS A 14 90.46 -4.96 11.76
C LYS A 14 90.50 -6.47 12.02
N GLY A 15 90.02 -7.23 11.04
CA GLY A 15 90.37 -8.63 10.79
C GLY A 15 89.79 -9.17 9.48
N LEU A 16 90.52 -9.05 8.36
CA LEU A 16 90.42 -9.95 7.18
C LEU A 16 90.91 -11.35 7.64
N ILE A 17 90.58 -12.53 7.09
CA ILE A 17 90.98 -13.12 5.78
C ILE A 17 90.10 -14.38 5.46
N ASN A 18 89.89 -14.60 4.17
CA ASN A 18 89.33 -15.73 3.39
C ASN A 18 89.64 -17.18 3.83
N GLY A 19 88.74 -18.12 3.47
CA GLY A 19 89.05 -19.57 3.41
C GLY A 19 87.90 -20.47 2.94
N ASN A 20 87.86 -20.77 1.63
CA ASN A 20 87.06 -21.82 0.99
C ASN A 20 87.85 -23.15 1.07
N GLY A 21 87.24 -24.28 1.42
CA GLY A 21 87.98 -25.56 1.51
C GLY A 21 87.11 -26.80 1.65
N PHE A 22 86.80 -27.43 0.52
CA PHE A 22 86.37 -28.83 0.44
C PHE A 22 87.48 -29.76 0.97
N THR A 23 87.15 -30.68 1.89
CA THR A 23 88.06 -31.75 2.32
C THR A 23 87.59 -33.11 1.81
N ASN A 24 88.34 -33.62 0.84
CA ASN A 24 88.31 -35.00 0.39
C ASN A 24 88.84 -35.93 1.49
N GLY A 25 88.06 -36.94 1.85
CA GLY A 25 88.52 -38.16 2.53
C GLY A 25 88.24 -39.40 1.69
N ARG A 26 89.22 -39.80 0.86
CA ARG A 26 89.39 -41.18 0.33
C ARG A 26 89.90 -42.05 1.50
N ARG A 27 89.67 -43.36 1.68
CA ARG A 27 89.32 -44.49 0.81
C ARG A 27 89.06 -45.74 1.69
N GLY A 28 88.17 -46.64 1.25
CA GLY A 28 88.11 -48.08 1.55
C GLY A 28 87.06 -48.70 0.60
N LEU A 29 87.46 -49.35 -0.52
CA LEU A 29 87.61 -50.80 -0.74
C LEU A 29 86.25 -51.55 -0.56
N ILE A 30 85.62 -52.33 -1.46
CA ILE A 30 85.92 -53.08 -2.72
C ILE A 30 84.56 -53.51 -3.40
N ASN A 31 84.54 -53.70 -4.75
CA ASN A 31 83.62 -54.45 -5.68
C ASN A 31 82.09 -54.21 -5.65
N GLY A 32 81.29 -54.16 -6.73
CA GLY A 32 81.43 -54.44 -8.18
C GLY A 32 80.02 -54.80 -8.77
N ASN A 33 79.81 -54.57 -10.08
CA ASN A 33 78.60 -54.76 -10.95
C ASN A 33 77.77 -53.47 -11.17
N GLY A 34 77.81 -52.76 -12.31
CA GLY A 34 77.40 -53.17 -13.69
C GLY A 34 75.92 -52.77 -13.87
N LEU A 35 75.45 -51.90 -14.77
CA LEU A 35 75.66 -51.75 -16.22
C LEU A 35 75.13 -50.38 -16.69
N THR A 36 75.61 -49.99 -17.86
CA THR A 36 75.50 -48.73 -18.60
C THR A 36 74.29 -48.63 -19.54
N ASN A 37 73.89 -47.37 -19.82
CA ASN A 37 73.19 -46.82 -20.99
C ASN A 37 72.72 -47.76 -22.12
N GLY A 38 71.46 -47.56 -22.54
CA GLY A 38 70.90 -48.09 -23.79
C GLY A 38 69.94 -47.11 -24.47
N LEU A 39 70.40 -45.90 -24.81
CA LEU A 39 69.85 -45.15 -25.94
C LEU A 39 70.57 -45.67 -27.18
N THR A 40 69.90 -46.51 -27.98
CA THR A 40 70.37 -46.79 -29.35
C THR A 40 69.21 -46.84 -30.31
N ASN A 41 69.29 -45.93 -31.28
CA ASN A 41 68.45 -45.81 -32.45
C ASN A 41 68.70 -47.01 -33.37
N GLY A 42 67.66 -47.68 -33.87
CA GLY A 42 67.84 -48.75 -34.84
C GLY A 42 66.55 -49.46 -35.23
N GLN A 43 65.90 -49.02 -36.31
CA GLN A 43 65.15 -49.96 -37.15
C GLN A 43 65.20 -49.57 -38.63
N LYS A 44 66.25 -50.05 -39.30
CA LYS A 44 66.21 -50.49 -40.70
C LYS A 44 66.73 -51.92 -40.73
N GLY A 45 65.82 -52.87 -40.92
CA GLY A 45 66.13 -54.29 -41.08
C GLY A 45 64.88 -55.02 -41.53
N LYS A 46 64.87 -55.46 -42.79
CA LYS A 46 63.87 -56.33 -43.39
C LYS A 46 64.08 -57.77 -42.90
N SER A 47 62.96 -58.46 -42.62
CA SER A 47 62.71 -59.92 -42.46
C SER A 47 61.91 -60.12 -41.16
N TRP A 48 60.59 -60.13 -41.23
CA TRP A 48 59.74 -61.33 -41.40
C TRP A 48 59.97 -62.33 -40.26
N ASP A 49 59.27 -62.11 -39.16
CA ASP A 49 58.61 -63.19 -38.41
C ASP A 49 57.27 -62.70 -37.88
N PHE A 50 56.25 -63.51 -38.14
CA PHE A 50 54.84 -63.18 -38.09
C PHE A 50 54.25 -63.28 -36.68
N GLY A 51 53.49 -62.24 -36.32
CA GLY A 51 52.40 -62.31 -35.36
C GLY A 51 51.16 -61.61 -35.96
N ILE A 52 50.50 -62.28 -36.89
CA ILE A 52 49.11 -62.04 -37.30
C ILE A 52 48.20 -62.21 -36.05
N THR A 53 47.15 -61.42 -35.80
CA THR A 53 45.94 -61.34 -36.62
C THR A 53 44.99 -60.21 -36.18
N ASN A 54 44.43 -59.50 -37.18
CA ASN A 54 43.05 -58.96 -37.31
C ASN A 54 42.53 -57.97 -36.24
N GLY A 55 41.89 -56.84 -36.55
CA GLY A 55 41.31 -56.31 -37.77
C GLY A 55 40.42 -55.13 -37.36
N LEU A 56 40.33 -54.10 -38.19
CA LEU A 56 39.32 -53.07 -38.07
C LEU A 56 37.92 -53.71 -38.20
N SER A 57 37.13 -53.71 -37.13
CA SER A 57 35.67 -53.65 -37.23
C SER A 57 35.08 -52.79 -36.13
N HIS A 58 34.20 -51.88 -36.54
CA HIS A 58 33.41 -50.99 -35.73
C HIS A 58 32.63 -51.71 -34.62
N SER A 59 32.67 -51.21 -33.38
CA SER A 59 31.49 -50.76 -32.61
C SER A 59 31.82 -50.51 -31.12
N ASN A 60 31.36 -49.35 -30.65
CA ASN A 60 31.08 -48.94 -29.27
C ASN A 60 32.27 -48.68 -28.31
N GLY A 61 32.64 -47.39 -28.22
CA GLY A 61 33.56 -46.88 -27.21
C GLY A 61 33.42 -45.39 -26.86
N ILE A 62 32.27 -44.74 -27.12
CA ILE A 62 31.96 -43.42 -26.54
C ILE A 62 31.40 -43.63 -25.12
N SER A 63 32.27 -43.90 -24.16
CA SER A 63 31.82 -44.15 -22.77
C SER A 63 32.71 -43.49 -21.71
N ARG A 64 33.20 -42.27 -21.94
CA ARG A 64 33.89 -41.48 -20.88
C ARG A 64 33.53 -39.98 -20.78
N ILE A 65 32.61 -39.47 -21.60
CA ILE A 65 32.10 -38.08 -21.49
C ILE A 65 30.70 -38.02 -20.86
N ASP A 66 29.93 -39.11 -20.96
CA ASP A 66 28.52 -39.14 -20.57
C ASP A 66 28.33 -39.17 -19.03
N GLY A 67 29.25 -39.79 -18.28
CA GLY A 67 29.16 -39.87 -16.81
C GLY A 67 29.36 -38.53 -16.10
N LYS A 68 30.24 -37.64 -16.61
CA LYS A 68 30.47 -36.31 -16.01
C LYS A 68 29.32 -35.34 -16.32
N ARG A 69 28.79 -35.38 -17.56
CA ARG A 69 27.62 -34.58 -17.96
C ARG A 69 26.36 -35.01 -17.22
N LYS A 70 26.13 -36.32 -17.05
CA LYS A 70 25.01 -36.85 -16.25
C LYS A 70 25.14 -36.50 -14.76
N ARG A 71 26.35 -36.50 -14.18
CA ARG A 71 26.57 -36.08 -12.78
C ARG A 71 26.37 -34.57 -12.58
N PHE A 72 26.82 -33.75 -13.52
CA PHE A 72 26.61 -32.30 -13.49
C PHE A 72 25.13 -31.92 -13.70
N ALA A 73 24.45 -32.58 -14.66
CA ALA A 73 23.02 -32.41 -14.88
C ALA A 73 22.18 -32.87 -13.68
N ARG A 74 22.55 -33.98 -13.02
CA ARG A 74 21.92 -34.43 -11.77
C ARG A 74 22.17 -33.45 -10.62
N ALA A 75 23.36 -32.88 -10.51
CA ALA A 75 23.66 -31.87 -9.48
C ALA A 75 22.84 -30.59 -9.70
N LEU A 76 22.72 -30.11 -10.95
CA LEU A 76 21.85 -28.98 -11.30
C LEU A 76 20.36 -29.29 -11.08
N ALA A 77 19.91 -30.51 -11.40
CA ALA A 77 18.54 -30.92 -11.14
C ALA A 77 18.24 -31.00 -9.64
N VAL A 78 19.17 -31.53 -8.84
CA VAL A 78 19.04 -31.55 -7.37
C VAL A 78 19.01 -30.14 -6.81
N LEU A 79 19.91 -29.24 -7.26
CA LEU A 79 19.89 -27.83 -6.83
C LEU A 79 18.59 -27.11 -7.25
N GLY A 80 18.09 -27.36 -8.45
CA GLY A 80 16.82 -26.82 -8.93
C GLY A 80 15.62 -27.34 -8.14
N ILE A 81 15.58 -28.64 -7.83
CA ILE A 81 14.54 -29.25 -6.99
C ILE A 81 14.65 -28.73 -5.55
N SER A 82 15.85 -28.63 -4.99
CA SER A 82 16.07 -28.06 -3.66
C SER A 82 15.65 -26.60 -3.60
N LEU A 83 15.91 -25.80 -4.64
CA LEU A 83 15.44 -24.43 -4.73
C LEU A 83 13.91 -24.36 -4.84
N LEU A 84 13.28 -25.22 -5.64
CA LEU A 84 11.82 -25.30 -5.74
C LEU A 84 11.17 -25.71 -4.42
N ILE A 85 11.74 -26.69 -3.72
CA ILE A 85 11.30 -27.09 -2.39
C ILE A 85 11.47 -25.95 -1.40
N PHE A 86 12.62 -25.25 -1.44
CA PHE A 86 12.88 -24.09 -0.60
C PHE A 86 11.85 -22.98 -0.87
N VAL A 87 11.61 -22.63 -2.14
CA VAL A 87 10.61 -21.61 -2.53
C VAL A 87 9.17 -22.05 -2.23
N ALA A 88 8.86 -23.35 -2.23
CA ALA A 88 7.53 -23.85 -1.91
C ALA A 88 7.26 -23.99 -0.41
N ILE A 89 8.28 -24.32 0.39
CA ILE A 89 8.14 -24.60 1.83
C ILE A 89 8.41 -23.37 2.67
N ILE A 90 9.37 -22.52 2.28
CA ILE A 90 9.76 -21.36 3.09
C ILE A 90 8.61 -20.34 3.25
N PRO A 91 7.85 -19.94 2.22
CA PRO A 91 6.75 -18.99 2.40
C PRO A 91 5.67 -19.44 3.40
N PRO A 92 5.12 -20.67 3.36
CA PRO A 92 4.15 -21.11 4.36
C PRO A 92 4.77 -21.30 5.75
N VAL A 93 6.05 -21.68 5.85
CA VAL A 93 6.75 -21.80 7.14
C VAL A 93 7.02 -20.43 7.76
N ILE A 94 7.40 -19.43 6.96
CA ILE A 94 7.52 -18.04 7.41
C ILE A 94 6.17 -17.54 7.91
N ASN A 95 5.08 -17.78 7.18
CA ASN A 95 3.73 -17.39 7.59
C ASN A 95 3.24 -18.12 8.86
N MET A 96 3.83 -19.28 9.19
CA MET A 96 3.51 -20.02 10.42
C MET A 96 4.32 -19.53 11.63
N ILE A 97 5.57 -19.11 11.43
CA ILE A 97 6.47 -18.63 12.49
C ILE A 97 6.24 -17.14 12.78
N PHE A 98 5.96 -16.39 11.73
CA PHE A 98 5.52 -15.01 11.73
C PHE A 98 4.13 -14.99 11.11
N PRO A 99 3.08 -15.43 11.83
CA PRO A 99 1.73 -15.11 11.39
C PRO A 99 1.72 -13.61 11.12
N GLY A 100 1.37 -13.21 9.90
CA GLY A 100 1.17 -11.80 9.61
C GLY A 100 0.32 -11.21 10.73
N LYS A 101 0.70 -10.05 11.27
CA LYS A 101 -0.18 -9.35 12.21
C LYS A 101 -1.56 -9.30 11.56
N GLU A 102 -2.58 -9.86 12.20
CA GLU A 102 -3.93 -9.65 11.73
C GLU A 102 -4.23 -8.15 11.88
N GLY A 103 -4.56 -7.49 10.76
CA GLY A 103 -4.87 -6.06 10.72
C GLY A 103 -3.73 -5.17 10.23
N ILE A 104 -4.07 -3.89 10.05
CA ILE A 104 -3.17 -2.87 9.51
C ILE A 104 -2.13 -2.41 10.56
N SER A 105 -0.86 -2.36 10.16
CA SER A 105 0.25 -1.75 10.88
C SER A 105 0.62 -0.40 10.25
N ILE A 106 0.95 0.59 11.07
CA ILE A 106 1.33 1.92 10.60
C ILE A 106 2.85 2.06 10.60
N ASP A 107 3.51 1.60 9.54
CA ASP A 107 4.97 1.51 9.41
C ASP A 107 5.54 1.85 8.01
N GLY A 108 4.68 2.11 7.02
CA GLY A 108 5.04 2.45 5.65
C GLY A 108 5.20 1.24 4.72
N ASP A 109 4.98 0.02 5.20
CA ASP A 109 4.83 -1.17 4.37
C ASP A 109 3.35 -1.41 4.04
N PHE A 110 2.91 -0.91 2.89
CA PHE A 110 1.51 -0.98 2.47
C PHE A 110 1.02 -2.37 2.02
N SER A 111 1.80 -3.44 2.24
CA SER A 111 1.44 -4.79 1.81
C SER A 111 0.29 -5.40 2.62
N ASP A 112 0.06 -4.94 3.85
CA ASP A 112 -1.06 -5.34 4.70
C ASP A 112 -2.42 -4.76 4.23
N TRP A 113 -2.40 -3.69 3.45
CA TRP A 113 -3.56 -3.18 2.72
C TRP A 113 -3.92 -4.04 1.50
N ALA A 114 -3.12 -5.05 1.14
CA ALA A 114 -3.46 -5.96 0.05
C ALA A 114 -4.75 -6.73 0.38
N GLY A 115 -5.71 -6.70 -0.54
CA GLY A 115 -7.01 -7.36 -0.35
C GLY A 115 -8.05 -6.54 0.42
N LYS A 116 -7.70 -5.40 1.02
CA LYS A 116 -8.68 -4.43 1.52
C LYS A 116 -9.40 -3.76 0.35
N VAL A 117 -10.69 -3.48 0.53
CA VAL A 117 -11.50 -2.75 -0.46
C VAL A 117 -10.97 -1.33 -0.57
N LYS A 118 -10.47 -0.96 -1.75
CA LYS A 118 -10.04 0.40 -2.03
C LYS A 118 -11.04 1.09 -2.95
N LEU A 119 -11.42 2.31 -2.58
CA LEU A 119 -12.25 3.20 -3.37
C LEU A 119 -11.37 4.02 -4.28
N THR A 120 -11.77 4.18 -5.54
CA THR A 120 -11.08 5.02 -6.51
C THR A 120 -11.67 6.42 -6.49
N ASP A 121 -10.81 7.42 -6.62
CA ASP A 121 -11.20 8.82 -6.70
C ASP A 121 -11.02 9.39 -8.12
N SER A 122 -11.91 10.29 -8.54
CA SER A 122 -11.80 10.93 -9.85
C SER A 122 -10.71 11.99 -9.85
N ARG A 123 -9.81 11.93 -10.84
CA ARG A 123 -8.69 12.87 -10.95
C ARG A 123 -9.05 14.29 -11.41
N THR A 124 -10.31 14.69 -11.26
CA THR A 124 -10.87 15.84 -12.00
C THR A 124 -11.16 17.06 -11.14
N ASP A 125 -11.20 16.92 -9.82
CA ASP A 125 -11.53 17.98 -8.88
C ASP A 125 -10.28 18.70 -8.33
N SER A 126 -9.11 18.09 -8.37
CA SER A 126 -7.83 18.72 -8.01
C SER A 126 -6.85 18.92 -9.16
N VAL A 127 -6.11 20.03 -9.10
CA VAL A 127 -5.04 20.39 -10.06
C VAL A 127 -3.63 20.07 -9.55
N ARG A 128 -3.49 19.60 -8.29
CA ARG A 128 -2.19 19.37 -7.63
C ARG A 128 -2.01 17.89 -7.32
N GLY A 129 -1.21 17.21 -8.11
CA GLY A 129 -1.05 15.75 -8.04
C GLY A 129 -0.59 15.21 -6.69
N GLY A 130 0.16 16.01 -5.90
CA GLY A 130 0.60 15.61 -4.55
C GLY A 130 -0.45 15.74 -3.44
N THR A 131 -1.61 16.35 -3.72
CA THR A 131 -2.79 16.36 -2.86
C THR A 131 -4.03 15.74 -3.54
N ASN A 132 -3.92 15.45 -4.84
CA ASN A 132 -4.93 14.79 -5.65
C ASN A 132 -5.05 13.33 -5.22
N ILE A 133 -6.14 12.95 -4.57
CA ILE A 133 -6.49 11.61 -4.13
C ILE A 133 -6.78 10.78 -5.39
N VAL A 134 -6.34 9.53 -5.40
CA VAL A 134 -6.67 8.60 -6.51
C VAL A 134 -7.20 7.27 -6.02
N GLU A 135 -6.88 6.91 -4.78
CA GLU A 135 -7.33 5.69 -4.15
C GLU A 135 -7.30 5.87 -2.64
N TYR A 136 -8.28 5.32 -1.94
CA TYR A 136 -8.34 5.41 -0.48
C TYR A 136 -9.11 4.23 0.12
N SER A 137 -8.86 3.95 1.39
CA SER A 137 -9.51 2.86 2.15
C SER A 137 -9.56 3.22 3.62
N SER A 138 -10.42 2.53 4.35
CA SER A 138 -10.31 2.44 5.81
C SER A 138 -10.40 0.99 6.25
N ASP A 139 -9.93 0.72 7.46
CA ASP A 139 -10.07 -0.58 8.12
C ASP A 139 -10.24 -0.33 9.62
N LEU A 140 -11.14 -1.06 10.25
CA LEU A 140 -11.29 -1.05 11.69
C LEU A 140 -10.85 -2.41 12.23
N ASN A 141 -9.76 -2.41 12.98
CA ASN A 141 -9.31 -3.60 13.70
C ASN A 141 -9.64 -3.46 15.21
N ASP A 142 -9.18 -4.40 16.02
CA ASP A 142 -9.49 -4.43 17.45
C ASP A 142 -8.95 -3.20 18.20
N GLU A 143 -7.84 -2.62 17.74
CA GLU A 143 -7.12 -1.55 18.44
C GLU A 143 -7.33 -0.16 17.81
N MET A 144 -7.38 -0.09 16.48
CA MET A 144 -7.28 1.14 15.71
C MET A 144 -8.30 1.22 14.57
N LEU A 145 -8.71 2.45 14.28
CA LEU A 145 -9.26 2.84 12.99
C LEU A 145 -8.08 3.30 12.11
N CYS A 146 -7.90 2.63 10.98
CA CYS A 146 -6.82 2.89 10.03
C CYS A 146 -7.36 3.47 8.73
N PHE A 147 -6.58 4.35 8.10
CA PHE A 147 -6.86 4.93 6.80
C PHE A 147 -5.68 4.75 5.86
N TYR A 148 -5.97 4.54 4.59
CA TYR A 148 -5.02 4.54 3.48
C TYR A 148 -5.42 5.63 2.49
N ILE A 149 -4.43 6.40 2.02
CA ILE A 149 -4.59 7.42 1.01
C ILE A 149 -3.47 7.27 -0.02
N LYS A 150 -3.84 7.15 -1.28
CA LYS A 150 -2.94 7.23 -2.42
C LYS A 150 -3.18 8.51 -3.17
N THR A 151 -2.09 9.18 -3.52
CA THR A 151 -2.10 10.42 -4.29
C THR A 151 -1.65 10.19 -5.73
N GLU A 152 -1.98 11.10 -6.64
CA GLU A 152 -1.61 11.00 -8.07
C GLU A 152 -0.08 11.06 -8.26
N LYS A 153 0.59 11.95 -7.53
CA LYS A 153 2.05 12.10 -7.49
C LYS A 153 2.56 11.92 -6.08
N PHE A 154 3.86 12.12 -5.86
CA PHE A 154 4.44 12.09 -4.52
C PHE A 154 3.64 13.02 -3.57
N VAL A 155 3.33 12.53 -2.38
CA VAL A 155 2.58 13.27 -1.35
C VAL A 155 3.21 14.64 -1.15
N PHE A 156 2.46 15.74 -1.25
CA PHE A 156 2.98 17.12 -1.10
C PHE A 156 4.18 17.48 -1.99
N SER A 157 4.31 16.86 -3.18
CA SER A 157 5.39 17.17 -4.12
C SER A 157 5.18 18.41 -4.98
N ASP A 158 3.94 18.81 -5.19
CA ASP A 158 3.56 19.94 -6.04
C ASP A 158 3.26 21.22 -5.22
N THR A 159 3.68 21.26 -3.96
CA THR A 159 3.51 22.43 -3.07
C THR A 159 4.39 23.59 -3.54
N ALA A 160 3.84 24.80 -3.61
CA ALA A 160 4.62 25.99 -3.94
C ALA A 160 5.82 26.20 -3.00
N LYS A 161 6.81 26.97 -3.45
CA LYS A 161 7.88 27.45 -2.58
C LYS A 161 7.23 28.26 -1.44
N ASP A 162 7.48 27.85 -0.20
CA ASP A 162 6.86 28.39 1.03
C ASP A 162 5.35 28.10 1.19
N GLY A 163 4.79 27.27 0.31
CA GLY A 163 3.44 26.75 0.42
C GLY A 163 3.31 25.66 1.48
N VAL A 164 2.11 25.52 2.02
CA VAL A 164 1.76 24.45 2.97
C VAL A 164 0.48 23.80 2.47
N SER A 165 0.52 22.48 2.32
CA SER A 165 -0.62 21.66 1.93
C SER A 165 -1.05 20.79 3.11
N ALA A 166 -2.26 20.25 3.05
CA ALA A 166 -2.79 19.39 4.08
C ALA A 166 -3.65 18.25 3.52
N PHE A 167 -3.79 17.19 4.32
CA PHE A 167 -4.90 16.26 4.24
C PHE A 167 -5.75 16.38 5.51
N PHE A 168 -7.07 16.33 5.34
CA PHE A 168 -8.01 16.19 6.45
C PHE A 168 -8.76 14.88 6.29
N ILE A 169 -8.91 14.15 7.39
CA ILE A 169 -9.81 12.99 7.46
C ILE A 169 -10.90 13.36 8.48
N PHE A 170 -12.09 13.64 7.97
CA PHE A 170 -13.27 13.93 8.79
C PHE A 170 -13.97 12.62 9.12
N ILE A 171 -14.26 12.41 10.39
CA ILE A 171 -14.75 11.13 10.92
C ILE A 171 -16.02 11.40 11.73
N ASP A 172 -17.10 10.76 11.32
CA ASP A 172 -18.38 10.69 12.02
C ASP A 172 -18.46 9.30 12.68
N VAL A 173 -18.61 9.27 14.01
CA VAL A 173 -18.63 8.02 14.79
C VAL A 173 -20.01 7.67 15.34
N ASP A 174 -21.00 8.55 15.17
CA ASP A 174 -22.35 8.38 15.70
C ASP A 174 -23.42 8.24 14.59
N SER A 175 -23.04 8.42 13.32
CA SER A 175 -23.91 8.40 12.14
C SER A 175 -25.05 9.42 12.21
N ASN A 176 -24.83 10.54 12.89
CA ASN A 176 -25.79 11.62 13.02
C ASN A 176 -25.28 12.88 12.34
N TYR A 177 -25.84 13.20 11.17
CA TYR A 177 -25.44 14.39 10.43
C TYR A 177 -25.71 15.72 11.19
N GLU A 178 -26.58 15.71 12.20
CA GLU A 178 -26.95 16.90 12.98
C GLU A 178 -25.93 17.25 14.08
N THR A 179 -25.07 16.31 14.44
CA THR A 179 -23.93 16.51 15.35
C THR A 179 -22.67 16.79 14.53
N GLY A 180 -21.62 17.37 15.13
CA GLY A 180 -20.35 17.54 14.43
C GLY A 180 -20.25 18.72 13.45
N TYR A 181 -19.15 18.71 12.69
CA TYR A 181 -18.84 19.64 11.61
C TYR A 181 -19.44 19.14 10.28
N LEU A 182 -20.20 20.00 9.61
CA LEU A 182 -20.92 19.65 8.37
C LEU A 182 -19.97 19.62 7.17
N ILE A 183 -19.73 18.44 6.62
CA ILE A 183 -18.85 18.23 5.46
C ILE A 183 -19.36 17.09 4.58
N ASN A 184 -19.65 17.37 3.31
CA ASN A 184 -20.01 16.37 2.31
C ASN A 184 -21.08 15.34 2.77
N GLY A 185 -22.09 15.80 3.51
CA GLY A 185 -23.18 14.96 4.04
C GLY A 185 -22.91 14.29 5.39
N LEU A 186 -21.74 14.51 5.99
CA LEU A 186 -21.38 14.04 7.33
C LEU A 186 -21.52 15.13 8.38
N GLY A 187 -21.82 14.70 9.60
CA GLY A 187 -21.66 15.44 10.84
C GLY A 187 -20.38 15.00 11.54
N ALA A 188 -19.23 15.54 11.17
CA ALA A 188 -17.94 15.01 11.62
C ALA A 188 -17.61 15.36 13.08
N ASP A 189 -17.46 14.35 13.92
CA ASP A 189 -17.07 14.45 15.33
C ASP A 189 -15.57 14.66 15.53
N TYR A 190 -14.77 14.12 14.61
CA TYR A 190 -13.32 14.16 14.67
C TYR A 190 -12.71 14.59 13.33
N LYS A 191 -11.52 15.17 13.41
CA LYS A 191 -10.70 15.52 12.25
C LYS A 191 -9.24 15.12 12.50
N VAL A 192 -8.70 14.22 11.69
CA VAL A 192 -7.24 14.12 11.56
C VAL A 192 -6.76 15.19 10.59
N GLU A 193 -5.71 15.89 10.96
CA GLU A 193 -5.06 16.91 10.14
C GLU A 193 -3.60 16.53 9.94
N LEU A 194 -3.21 16.32 8.68
CA LEU A 194 -1.84 16.07 8.26
C LEU A 194 -1.35 17.27 7.45
N ILE A 195 -0.34 17.97 7.95
CA ILE A 195 0.21 19.17 7.30
C ILE A 195 1.58 18.82 6.73
N GLY A 196 1.87 19.25 5.51
CA GLY A 196 3.18 19.01 4.92
C GLY A 196 3.50 19.80 3.66
N TRP A 197 4.73 19.62 3.21
CA TRP A 197 5.35 20.24 2.04
C TRP A 197 6.65 19.50 1.73
N ASP A 198 7.16 19.66 0.49
CA ASP A 198 8.44 19.10 0.04
C ASP A 198 8.52 17.59 0.28
N LYS A 199 7.50 16.86 -0.19
CA LYS A 199 7.42 15.40 -0.11
C LYS A 199 7.41 14.81 1.31
N SER A 200 7.00 15.60 2.30
CA SER A 200 7.03 15.17 3.70
C SER A 200 5.86 15.73 4.49
N ILE A 201 5.29 14.88 5.33
CA ILE A 201 4.40 15.30 6.42
C ILE A 201 5.27 15.91 7.52
N ARG A 202 4.81 17.03 8.08
CA ARG A 202 5.55 17.87 9.03
C ARG A 202 4.85 17.98 10.37
N ALA A 203 3.52 17.89 10.37
CA ALA A 203 2.71 17.83 11.57
C ALA A 203 1.50 16.91 11.34
N VAL A 204 1.08 16.27 12.41
CA VAL A 204 -0.14 15.46 12.45
C VAL A 204 -0.87 15.75 13.76
N SER A 205 -2.20 15.86 13.70
CA SER A 205 -3.03 16.00 14.91
C SER A 205 -4.37 15.31 14.73
N LEU A 206 -4.90 14.79 15.85
CA LEU A 206 -6.30 14.43 15.99
C LEU A 206 -7.02 15.55 16.72
N ASN A 207 -8.11 16.01 16.15
CA ASN A 207 -8.95 17.05 16.71
C ASN A 207 -10.36 16.51 16.93
N VAL A 208 -11.03 17.04 17.95
CA VAL A 208 -12.43 16.72 18.29
C VAL A 208 -13.29 17.97 18.12
N TRP A 209 -14.51 17.77 17.64
CA TRP A 209 -15.48 18.81 17.46
C TRP A 209 -16.04 19.32 18.80
N ASN A 210 -16.25 20.63 18.88
CA ASN A 210 -16.97 21.23 19.99
C ASN A 210 -18.46 21.38 19.63
N GLU A 211 -19.31 20.50 20.15
CA GLU A 211 -20.76 20.46 19.88
C GLU A 211 -21.52 21.76 20.22
N SER A 212 -20.95 22.67 21.01
CA SER A 212 -21.56 23.98 21.26
C SER A 212 -21.44 24.96 20.08
N ARG A 213 -20.67 24.61 19.05
CA ARG A 213 -20.40 25.44 17.87
C ARG A 213 -21.42 25.18 16.77
N ASN A 214 -21.57 26.16 15.89
CA ASN A 214 -22.32 25.97 14.64
C ASN A 214 -21.57 24.96 13.75
N GLY A 215 -22.27 24.01 13.15
CA GLY A 215 -21.68 22.94 12.31
C GLY A 215 -20.85 23.42 11.11
N TYR A 216 -20.94 24.70 10.71
CA TYR A 216 -20.11 25.29 9.66
C TYR A 216 -18.87 26.05 10.19
N ASP A 217 -18.69 26.16 11.52
CA ASP A 217 -17.55 26.87 12.12
C ASP A 217 -16.27 26.01 12.08
N TRP A 218 -15.44 26.19 11.05
CA TRP A 218 -14.15 25.49 10.93
C TRP A 218 -13.29 25.52 12.21
N ASN A 219 -13.38 26.60 13.00
CA ASN A 219 -12.60 26.77 14.23
C ASN A 219 -13.21 26.04 15.45
N GLY A 220 -14.27 25.26 15.25
CA GLY A 220 -14.88 24.44 16.30
C GLY A 220 -14.06 23.21 16.69
N PHE A 221 -13.07 22.83 15.88
CA PHE A 221 -12.15 21.73 16.21
C PHE A 221 -11.12 22.13 17.26
N VAL A 222 -10.93 21.27 18.26
CA VAL A 222 -9.92 21.42 19.32
C VAL A 222 -9.00 20.21 19.30
N THR A 223 -7.69 20.43 19.44
CA THR A 223 -6.71 19.34 19.45
C THR A 223 -6.95 18.39 20.62
N LYS A 224 -7.13 17.12 20.30
CA LYS A 224 -7.32 16.01 21.25
C LYS A 224 -6.03 15.23 21.47
N GLY A 225 -5.18 15.12 20.44
CA GLY A 225 -3.93 14.39 20.52
C GLY A 225 -3.21 14.28 19.19
N SER A 226 -2.33 13.29 19.10
CA SER A 226 -1.63 12.91 17.87
C SER A 226 -1.99 11.47 17.50
N VAL A 227 -1.72 11.08 16.26
CA VAL A 227 -2.00 9.75 15.71
C VAL A 227 -0.76 9.20 15.04
N SER A 228 -0.73 7.88 14.84
CA SER A 228 0.34 7.24 14.09
C SER A 228 0.15 7.52 12.60
N TYR A 229 1.23 7.73 11.87
CA TYR A 229 1.21 7.81 10.41
C TYR A 229 2.50 7.28 9.82
N ALA A 230 2.43 6.86 8.56
CA ALA A 230 3.58 6.66 7.70
C ALA A 230 3.24 7.16 6.29
N ALA A 231 4.25 7.65 5.56
CA ALA A 231 4.08 8.06 4.18
C ALA A 231 5.33 7.75 3.38
N ILE A 232 5.17 6.98 2.30
CA ILE A 232 6.24 6.67 1.35
C ILE A 232 5.72 6.96 -0.04
N ASP A 233 6.50 7.70 -0.80
CA ASP A 233 6.21 8.11 -2.16
C ASP A 233 4.84 8.79 -2.32
N ARG A 234 3.83 8.01 -2.75
CA ARG A 234 2.48 8.45 -3.08
C ARG A 234 1.44 7.98 -2.06
N GLU A 235 1.85 7.19 -1.09
CA GLU A 235 0.97 6.44 -0.20
C GLU A 235 1.14 6.94 1.22
N ILE A 236 0.02 7.08 1.91
CA ILE A 236 -0.07 7.52 3.30
C ILE A 236 -0.95 6.51 4.03
N GLU A 237 -0.56 6.19 5.24
CA GLU A 237 -1.42 5.50 6.18
C GLU A 237 -1.46 6.21 7.52
N VAL A 238 -2.61 6.12 8.18
CA VAL A 238 -2.90 6.78 9.44
C VAL A 238 -3.60 5.78 10.35
N GLY A 239 -3.19 5.69 11.62
CA GLY A 239 -3.82 4.83 12.61
C GLY A 239 -4.24 5.62 13.84
N ILE A 240 -5.50 5.48 14.21
CA ILE A 240 -6.13 6.18 15.34
C ILE A 240 -6.58 5.13 16.36
N PRO A 241 -6.04 5.14 17.59
CA PRO A 241 -6.55 4.28 18.64
C PRO A 241 -8.06 4.49 18.87
N LYS A 242 -8.84 3.41 18.87
CA LYS A 242 -10.31 3.44 19.07
C LYS A 242 -10.73 4.14 20.35
N THR A 243 -9.92 4.03 21.39
CA THR A 243 -10.13 4.69 22.68
C THR A 243 -10.14 6.22 22.57
N LEU A 244 -9.36 6.81 21.64
CA LEU A 244 -9.38 8.26 21.40
C LEU A 244 -10.66 8.70 20.67
N LEU A 245 -11.32 7.81 19.95
CA LEU A 245 -12.57 8.06 19.23
C LEU A 245 -13.82 7.71 20.06
N GLY A 246 -13.65 7.14 21.27
CA GLY A 246 -14.78 6.68 22.08
C GLY A 246 -15.49 5.46 21.48
N LEU A 247 -14.75 4.64 20.73
CA LEU A 247 -15.20 3.39 20.07
C LEU A 247 -14.91 2.15 20.94
N ASP A 248 -15.08 2.27 22.26
CA ASP A 248 -14.82 1.17 23.20
C ASP A 248 -15.92 0.09 23.12
N GLU A 249 -15.52 -1.14 22.77
CA GLU A 249 -16.40 -2.29 22.57
C GLU A 249 -17.14 -2.71 23.84
N SER A 250 -16.65 -2.34 25.03
CA SER A 250 -17.34 -2.60 26.30
C SER A 250 -18.73 -1.97 26.40
N LYS A 251 -19.06 -1.04 25.49
CA LYS A 251 -20.38 -0.41 25.40
C LYS A 251 -21.38 -1.15 24.49
N GLY A 252 -20.96 -2.22 23.80
CA GLY A 252 -21.86 -3.07 23.00
C GLY A 252 -22.48 -2.39 21.78
N GLU A 253 -21.99 -1.23 21.37
CA GLU A 253 -22.48 -0.47 20.23
C GLU A 253 -21.56 -0.72 19.03
N ASN A 254 -22.08 -1.40 17.99
CA ASN A 254 -21.47 -1.37 16.66
C ASN A 254 -21.62 0.03 16.08
N LYS A 255 -20.71 0.93 16.46
CA LYS A 255 -20.66 2.29 15.91
C LYS A 255 -20.23 2.21 14.46
N LYS A 256 -21.14 2.60 13.56
CA LYS A 256 -20.81 2.80 12.15
C LYS A 256 -19.96 4.06 12.07
N VAL A 257 -18.72 3.90 11.63
CA VAL A 257 -17.83 5.02 11.40
C VAL A 257 -17.77 5.29 9.92
N VAL A 258 -18.09 6.52 9.55
CA VAL A 258 -18.05 6.98 8.17
C VAL A 258 -17.10 8.17 8.11
N SER A 259 -16.34 8.28 7.02
CA SER A 259 -15.34 9.32 6.89
C SER A 259 -15.25 9.90 5.48
N VAL A 260 -14.82 11.15 5.39
CA VAL A 260 -14.50 11.83 4.14
C VAL A 260 -13.07 12.34 4.22
N ILE A 261 -12.32 12.14 3.15
CA ILE A 261 -10.92 12.54 3.04
C ILE A 261 -10.85 13.76 2.13
N VAL A 262 -10.09 14.76 2.54
CA VAL A 262 -9.96 16.03 1.83
C VAL A 262 -8.49 16.34 1.60
N GLY A 263 -8.08 16.43 0.34
CA GLY A 263 -6.77 16.92 -0.08
C GLY A 263 -6.79 18.43 -0.29
N TYR A 264 -6.08 19.16 0.57
CA TYR A 264 -6.06 20.62 0.54
C TYR A 264 -4.70 21.13 0.02
N PRO A 265 -4.60 21.59 -1.24
CA PRO A 265 -3.35 22.13 -1.76
C PRO A 265 -2.98 23.46 -1.12
N ASP A 266 -1.77 23.95 -1.36
CA ASP A 266 -1.36 25.23 -0.81
C ASP A 266 -2.17 26.42 -1.36
N ASN A 267 -2.52 27.33 -0.45
CA ASN A 267 -3.31 28.53 -0.74
C ASN A 267 -2.57 29.54 -1.63
N ILE A 268 -1.24 29.46 -1.69
CA ILE A 268 -0.41 30.37 -2.49
C ILE A 268 -0.63 30.10 -3.98
N SER A 269 -0.93 28.86 -4.32
CA SER A 269 -1.11 28.38 -5.68
C SER A 269 -2.54 28.48 -6.23
N GLY A 270 -3.51 28.92 -5.43
CA GLY A 270 -4.93 28.97 -5.81
C GLY A 270 -5.52 27.60 -6.16
N GLY A 271 -4.98 26.51 -5.58
CA GLY A 271 -5.38 25.15 -5.93
C GLY A 271 -6.80 24.80 -5.50
N MET A 272 -7.45 23.93 -6.28
CA MET A 272 -8.75 23.36 -5.93
C MET A 272 -8.57 22.22 -4.92
N ILE A 273 -9.46 22.19 -3.94
CA ILE A 273 -9.54 21.13 -2.93
C ILE A 273 -10.01 19.84 -3.62
N ASP A 274 -9.38 18.73 -3.25
CA ASP A 274 -9.81 17.39 -3.57
C ASP A 274 -10.68 16.85 -2.44
N ILE A 275 -11.85 16.29 -2.74
CA ILE A 275 -12.69 15.63 -1.74
C ILE A 275 -13.02 14.23 -2.24
N SER A 276 -12.74 13.22 -1.41
CA SER A 276 -13.04 11.83 -1.71
C SER A 276 -14.47 11.65 -2.23
N ASP A 277 -14.59 11.13 -3.45
CA ASP A 277 -15.82 11.05 -4.24
C ASP A 277 -16.95 10.28 -3.55
N VAL A 278 -16.57 9.31 -2.72
CA VAL A 278 -17.45 8.44 -1.95
C VAL A 278 -16.99 8.47 -0.49
N PRO A 279 -17.87 8.68 0.50
CA PRO A 279 -17.47 8.53 1.90
C PRO A 279 -16.96 7.11 2.15
N VAL A 280 -15.93 6.94 2.96
CA VAL A 280 -15.38 5.62 3.29
C VAL A 280 -15.98 5.11 4.60
N SER A 281 -16.58 3.93 4.56
CA SER A 281 -17.02 3.21 5.76
C SER A 281 -15.95 2.22 6.20
N CYS A 282 -15.69 2.11 7.50
CA CYS A 282 -14.78 1.09 8.02
C CYS A 282 -15.48 -0.27 8.27
N ILE A 283 -16.81 -0.32 8.17
CA ILE A 283 -17.62 -1.53 8.32
C ILE A 283 -18.65 -1.58 7.18
N GLY A 284 -18.59 -2.63 6.37
CA GLY A 284 -19.51 -2.83 5.26
C GLY A 284 -19.27 -1.87 4.08
N GLY A 285 -20.33 -1.60 3.32
CA GLY A 285 -20.25 -0.82 2.09
C GLY A 285 -20.43 0.67 2.33
N SER A 286 -19.99 1.45 1.35
CA SER A 286 -20.21 2.89 1.27
C SER A 286 -21.30 3.21 0.27
N VAL A 287 -22.03 4.32 0.48
CA VAL A 287 -23.04 4.80 -0.47
C VAL A 287 -22.73 6.23 -0.92
N LYS A 288 -22.76 6.48 -2.22
CA LYS A 288 -22.78 7.82 -2.81
C LYS A 288 -24.21 8.12 -3.24
N ALA A 289 -24.76 9.20 -2.72
CA ALA A 289 -26.02 9.76 -3.18
C ALA A 289 -25.76 10.93 -4.12
N SER A 290 -26.40 10.94 -5.29
CA SER A 290 -26.40 12.06 -6.22
C SER A 290 -27.83 12.50 -6.46
N VAL A 291 -28.06 13.81 -6.45
CA VAL A 291 -29.39 14.39 -6.45
C VAL A 291 -29.58 15.26 -7.69
N GLU A 292 -30.70 15.07 -8.38
CA GLU A 292 -31.13 15.90 -9.50
C GLU A 292 -32.50 16.52 -9.20
N TYR A 293 -32.70 17.75 -9.66
CA TYR A 293 -33.94 18.50 -9.52
C TYR A 293 -34.56 18.71 -10.90
N PRO A 294 -35.38 17.78 -11.40
CA PRO A 294 -35.88 17.82 -12.78
C PRO A 294 -36.92 18.92 -13.01
N VAL A 295 -37.61 19.40 -11.96
CA VAL A 295 -38.56 20.52 -12.10
C VAL A 295 -37.82 21.82 -12.40
N ARG A 296 -38.09 22.40 -13.57
CA ARG A 296 -37.68 23.75 -13.94
C ARG A 296 -38.93 24.60 -14.16
N GLY A 297 -39.46 25.22 -13.10
CA GLY A 297 -40.60 26.14 -13.18
C GLY A 297 -41.70 25.89 -12.15
N THR A 298 -42.92 26.36 -12.46
CA THR A 298 -44.09 26.22 -11.58
C THR A 298 -44.58 24.77 -11.54
N ILE A 299 -44.79 24.25 -10.34
CA ILE A 299 -45.36 22.92 -10.08
C ILE A 299 -46.84 22.93 -10.48
N ASP A 300 -47.29 21.96 -11.27
CA ASP A 300 -48.70 21.80 -11.64
C ASP A 300 -49.45 21.15 -10.47
N ALA A 301 -50.26 21.95 -9.76
CA ALA A 301 -50.99 21.50 -8.57
C ALA A 301 -52.04 20.40 -8.86
N LEU A 302 -52.36 20.14 -10.14
CA LEU A 302 -53.34 19.14 -10.55
C LEU A 302 -52.71 17.80 -10.96
N LYS A 303 -51.38 17.66 -10.85
CA LYS A 303 -50.64 16.46 -11.28
C LYS A 303 -49.59 16.04 -10.28
N GLU A 304 -49.12 14.81 -10.43
CA GLU A 304 -47.89 14.36 -9.81
C GLU A 304 -46.69 15.04 -10.47
N ASN A 305 -45.76 15.53 -9.65
CA ASN A 305 -44.56 16.22 -10.11
C ASN A 305 -43.34 15.50 -9.53
N VAL A 306 -42.44 15.03 -10.40
CA VAL A 306 -41.14 14.51 -9.97
C VAL A 306 -40.29 15.69 -9.53
N VAL A 307 -40.10 15.89 -8.23
CA VAL A 307 -39.36 17.04 -7.67
C VAL A 307 -37.89 16.74 -7.38
N LEU A 308 -37.56 15.46 -7.24
CA LEU A 308 -36.24 14.98 -6.82
C LEU A 308 -35.98 13.63 -7.45
N ILE A 309 -34.80 13.45 -8.04
CA ILE A 309 -34.28 12.14 -8.42
C ILE A 309 -33.04 11.89 -7.56
N VAL A 310 -33.04 10.81 -6.79
CA VAL A 310 -31.89 10.40 -5.97
C VAL A 310 -31.28 9.15 -6.60
N ARG A 311 -30.05 9.26 -7.08
CA ARG A 311 -29.25 8.13 -7.55
C ARG A 311 -28.38 7.64 -6.41
N LEU A 312 -28.47 6.35 -6.10
CA LEU A 312 -27.65 5.71 -5.08
C LEU A 312 -26.70 4.73 -5.74
N ASN A 313 -25.42 4.81 -5.38
CA ASN A 313 -24.42 3.85 -5.81
C ASN A 313 -23.73 3.29 -4.58
N ALA A 314 -23.76 1.96 -4.42
CA ALA A 314 -23.06 1.25 -3.37
C ALA A 314 -21.64 0.88 -3.83
N TYR A 315 -20.68 0.96 -2.92
CA TYR A 315 -19.28 0.67 -3.17
C TYR A 315 -18.73 -0.27 -2.09
N GLY A 316 -17.87 -1.20 -2.50
CA GLY A 316 -17.21 -2.17 -1.62
C GLY A 316 -18.08 -3.37 -1.25
N SER A 317 -19.29 -3.14 -0.76
CA SER A 317 -20.30 -4.17 -0.54
C SER A 317 -21.71 -3.59 -0.66
N ASP A 318 -22.72 -4.45 -0.60
CA ASP A 318 -24.12 -4.04 -0.56
C ASP A 318 -24.38 -3.14 0.67
N VAL A 319 -25.21 -2.12 0.48
CA VAL A 319 -25.66 -1.20 1.53
C VAL A 319 -27.18 -1.23 1.56
N ARG A 320 -27.73 -1.52 2.73
CA ARG A 320 -29.18 -1.51 2.95
C ARG A 320 -29.65 -0.10 3.30
N ILE A 321 -30.59 0.43 2.52
CA ILE A 321 -31.19 1.75 2.78
C ILE A 321 -32.57 1.55 3.40
N ASN A 322 -32.75 2.03 4.62
CA ASN A 322 -34.01 1.90 5.35
C ASN A 322 -34.93 3.12 5.21
N GLY A 323 -34.38 4.26 4.80
CA GLY A 323 -35.11 5.51 4.82
C GLY A 323 -34.32 6.69 4.27
N PHE A 324 -35.03 7.80 4.10
CA PHE A 324 -34.48 9.08 3.70
C PHE A 324 -35.01 10.17 4.61
N ARG A 325 -34.15 11.13 4.96
CA ARG A 325 -34.54 12.40 5.57
C ARG A 325 -34.22 13.51 4.60
N LEU A 326 -35.22 14.30 4.24
CA LEU A 326 -35.07 15.47 3.39
C LEU A 326 -35.42 16.72 4.18
N HIS A 327 -34.71 17.82 3.91
CA HIS A 327 -34.98 19.14 4.46
C HIS A 327 -35.57 20.03 3.37
N ARG A 328 -36.75 20.59 3.62
CA ARG A 328 -37.33 21.60 2.75
C ARG A 328 -36.63 22.93 2.97
N LEU A 329 -35.94 23.42 1.93
CA LEU A 329 -35.17 24.67 1.98
C LEU A 329 -35.97 25.91 1.57
N GLY A 330 -37.16 25.74 0.98
CA GLY A 330 -38.00 26.82 0.47
C GLY A 330 -39.10 27.28 1.42
N THR A 331 -39.78 28.36 1.06
CA THR A 331 -40.86 28.98 1.86
C THR A 331 -42.26 28.44 1.56
N ALA A 332 -42.40 27.41 0.72
CA ALA A 332 -43.69 26.80 0.41
C ALA A 332 -44.33 26.25 1.69
N SER A 333 -45.64 26.43 1.88
CA SER A 333 -46.31 25.92 3.08
C SER A 333 -46.38 24.40 3.03
N ALA A 334 -46.29 23.75 4.20
CA ALA A 334 -46.51 22.31 4.27
C ALA A 334 -47.95 21.94 3.88
N SER A 335 -48.89 22.85 4.11
CA SER A 335 -50.30 22.69 3.70
C SER A 335 -50.51 22.70 2.19
N ASP A 336 -49.56 23.21 1.41
CA ASP A 336 -49.68 23.28 -0.05
C ASP A 336 -49.34 21.92 -0.70
N ILE A 337 -48.77 20.99 0.08
CA ILE A 337 -48.34 19.68 -0.37
C ILE A 337 -49.34 18.66 0.17
N SER A 338 -50.10 18.02 -0.72
CA SER A 338 -51.06 16.99 -0.33
C SER A 338 -50.38 15.71 0.16
N GLN A 339 -49.32 15.29 -0.54
CA GLN A 339 -48.55 14.08 -0.24
C GLN A 339 -47.19 14.14 -0.92
N ILE A 340 -46.19 13.49 -0.32
CA ILE A 340 -44.91 13.20 -0.96
C ILE A 340 -44.68 11.70 -0.88
N SER A 341 -44.31 11.11 -2.00
CA SER A 341 -44.08 9.67 -2.14
C SER A 341 -42.71 9.43 -2.76
N ILE A 342 -42.11 8.30 -2.44
CA ILE A 342 -40.84 7.86 -3.04
C ILE A 342 -41.06 6.57 -3.81
N TYR A 343 -40.45 6.50 -4.99
CA TYR A 343 -40.56 5.40 -5.92
C TYR A 343 -39.17 4.89 -6.27
N THR A 344 -39.03 3.57 -6.48
CA THR A 344 -37.89 3.02 -7.19
C THR A 344 -38.15 3.10 -8.69
N ASP A 345 -37.26 3.80 -9.39
CA ASP A 345 -37.28 3.97 -10.84
C ASP A 345 -36.71 2.72 -11.54
N ASN A 346 -37.24 2.39 -12.71
CA ASN A 346 -36.77 1.26 -13.52
C ASN A 346 -35.53 1.56 -14.40
N GLY A 347 -34.93 2.76 -14.25
CA GLY A 347 -33.78 3.25 -15.01
C GLY A 347 -34.14 4.17 -16.18
N ASN A 348 -35.42 4.49 -16.39
CA ASN A 348 -35.86 5.35 -17.48
C ASN A 348 -35.99 6.84 -17.11
N TYR A 349 -35.84 7.19 -15.82
CA TYR A 349 -35.94 8.55 -15.30
C TYR A 349 -37.30 9.24 -15.54
N MET A 350 -38.36 8.46 -15.70
CA MET A 350 -39.72 8.96 -15.92
C MET A 350 -40.68 8.23 -14.98
N LEU A 351 -41.40 9.00 -14.15
CA LEU A 351 -42.43 8.43 -13.29
C LEU A 351 -43.55 7.81 -14.14
N ASP A 352 -43.68 6.50 -14.11
CA ASP A 352 -44.70 5.75 -14.84
C ASP A 352 -45.21 4.50 -14.08
N SER A 353 -46.07 3.72 -14.72
CA SER A 353 -46.72 2.56 -14.11
C SER A 353 -45.78 1.39 -13.76
N ALA A 354 -44.54 1.39 -14.25
CA ALA A 354 -43.54 0.38 -13.94
C ALA A 354 -42.73 0.70 -12.68
N ASP A 355 -42.85 1.91 -12.13
CA ASP A 355 -42.19 2.29 -10.90
C ASP A 355 -42.93 1.78 -9.67
N VAL A 356 -42.17 1.41 -8.65
CA VAL A 356 -42.73 0.86 -7.41
C VAL A 356 -42.64 1.90 -6.31
N GLN A 357 -43.79 2.27 -5.75
CA GLN A 357 -43.83 3.11 -4.56
C GLN A 357 -43.25 2.35 -3.38
N VAL A 358 -42.19 2.88 -2.76
CA VAL A 358 -41.48 2.23 -1.65
C VAL A 358 -41.70 2.96 -0.32
N GLY A 359 -42.24 4.18 -0.34
CA GLY A 359 -42.57 4.93 0.86
C GLY A 359 -43.47 6.13 0.62
N ILE A 360 -44.10 6.58 1.70
CA ILE A 360 -44.86 7.82 1.78
C ILE A 360 -44.21 8.65 2.88
N ALA A 361 -44.05 9.95 2.63
CA ALA A 361 -43.44 10.85 3.58
C ALA A 361 -44.31 11.03 4.84
N ASN A 362 -43.63 11.11 5.98
CA ASN A 362 -44.13 11.76 7.17
C ASN A 362 -43.44 13.13 7.31
N GLN A 363 -44.21 14.21 7.21
CA GLN A 363 -43.68 15.57 7.26
C GLN A 363 -43.95 16.22 8.63
N ILE A 364 -42.89 16.70 9.26
CA ILE A 364 -42.95 17.48 10.50
C ILE A 364 -42.15 18.76 10.27
N ASN A 365 -42.85 19.89 10.21
CA ASN A 365 -42.27 21.20 9.85
C ASN A 365 -41.55 21.16 8.49
N GLU A 366 -40.24 21.39 8.49
CA GLU A 366 -39.37 21.38 7.30
C GLU A 366 -38.74 20.01 7.05
N ILE A 367 -38.90 19.05 7.96
CA ILE A 367 -38.30 17.72 7.86
C ILE A 367 -39.32 16.78 7.22
N ILE A 368 -38.89 16.10 6.16
CA ILE A 368 -39.67 15.11 5.43
C ILE A 368 -38.93 13.77 5.59
N ASN A 369 -39.53 12.83 6.33
CA ASN A 369 -38.95 11.51 6.55
C ASN A 369 -39.67 10.46 5.70
N PHE A 370 -38.91 9.55 5.11
CA PHE A 370 -39.40 8.35 4.46
C PHE A 370 -38.84 7.14 5.20
N ASP A 371 -39.72 6.37 5.83
CA ASP A 371 -39.40 5.01 6.25
C ASP A 371 -39.79 4.07 5.10
N LEU A 372 -38.81 3.35 4.56
CA LEU A 372 -39.04 2.46 3.42
C LEU A 372 -39.74 1.19 3.89
N THR A 373 -40.87 0.89 3.25
CA THR A 373 -41.66 -0.32 3.54
C THR A 373 -40.90 -1.60 3.22
N THR A 374 -40.04 -1.55 2.19
CA THR A 374 -39.05 -2.56 1.85
C THR A 374 -37.71 -1.84 1.67
N PRO A 375 -36.69 -2.17 2.46
CA PRO A 375 -35.38 -1.57 2.28
C PRO A 375 -34.79 -1.86 0.90
N LEU A 376 -34.09 -0.86 0.36
CA LEU A 376 -33.38 -0.95 -0.91
C LEU A 376 -32.03 -1.64 -0.75
#